data_AF-A0A0D9XSC6-F1
#
_entry.id   AF-A0A0D9XSC6-F1
#
_cell.length_a   1.000
_cell.length_b   1.000
_cell.length_c   1.000
_cell.angle_alpha   90.00
_cell.angle_beta   90.00
_cell.angle_gamma   90.00
#
_symmetry.space_group_name_H-M   'P 1'
#
loop_
_entity.id
_entity.type
_entity.pdbx_description
1 polymer ?
#
loop_
_entity_poly.entity_id
_entity_poly.type
_entity_poly.pdbx_seq_one_letter_code
_entity_poly.pdbx_strand_id
1 'polypeptide(L)'
;MAGAESSWSAVEEWAAVKVQAAARGLLARRAVRAVAEAEREAMNALLPRVAAVLVGEAGATGGKAKLAVAEEPMRLLLRLDAVRGARAYRRRVVAKVLALQDALDSGVN
;
A
#
# COMPACT_ATOMS: atom_id res chain seq x y z
N MET A 1 18.43 -20.92 -38.45
CA MET A 1 18.14 -20.88 -37.01
C MET A 1 16.83 -21.62 -36.78
N ALA A 2 16.90 -22.91 -36.44
CA ALA A 2 15.71 -23.71 -36.16
C ALA A 2 15.18 -23.31 -34.77
N GLY A 3 13.94 -22.80 -34.73
CA GLY A 3 13.23 -22.56 -33.48
C GLY A 3 13.02 -23.90 -32.77
N ALA A 4 13.41 -23.97 -31.51
CA ALA A 4 13.03 -25.09 -30.66
C ALA A 4 11.52 -25.03 -30.44
N GLU A 5 10.77 -25.80 -31.23
CA GLU A 5 9.36 -26.10 -30.94
C GLU A 5 9.34 -26.86 -29.61
N SER A 6 8.86 -26.18 -28.58
CA SER A 6 8.78 -26.73 -27.24
C SER A 6 7.76 -27.87 -27.23
N SER A 7 8.20 -29.12 -27.26
CA SER A 7 7.35 -30.31 -27.27
C SER A 7 6.80 -30.62 -25.87
N TRP A 8 5.98 -29.72 -25.32
CA TRP A 8 5.19 -30.04 -24.13
C TRP A 8 4.05 -30.99 -24.52
N SER A 9 3.82 -32.03 -23.74
CA SER A 9 2.62 -32.84 -23.85
C SER A 9 1.38 -32.06 -23.37
N ALA A 10 0.20 -32.46 -23.86
CA ALA A 10 -1.06 -31.82 -23.46
C ALA A 10 -1.31 -31.85 -21.93
N VAL A 11 -0.80 -32.88 -21.24
CA VAL A 11 -0.90 -32.99 -19.78
C VAL A 11 -0.02 -31.95 -19.08
N GLU A 12 1.20 -31.75 -19.57
CA GLU A 12 2.11 -30.76 -19.00
C GLU A 12 1.65 -29.33 -19.29
N GLU A 13 1.10 -29.07 -20.47
CA GLU A 13 0.49 -27.78 -20.80
C GLU A 13 -0.69 -27.47 -19.87
N TRP A 14 -1.58 -28.44 -19.65
CA TRP A 14 -2.70 -28.28 -18.72
C TRP A 14 -2.24 -28.07 -17.26
N ALA A 15 -1.20 -28.79 -16.83
CA ALA A 15 -0.61 -28.61 -15.51
C ALA A 15 0.00 -27.20 -15.37
N ALA A 16 0.70 -26.70 -16.39
CA ALA A 16 1.26 -25.36 -16.41
C ALA A 16 0.17 -24.29 -16.28
N VAL A 17 -0.95 -24.41 -17.02
CA VAL A 17 -2.09 -23.49 -16.92
C VAL A 17 -2.64 -23.43 -15.49
N LYS A 18 -2.78 -24.57 -14.82
CA LYS A 18 -3.25 -24.63 -13.42
C LYS A 18 -2.29 -23.95 -12.46
N VAL A 19 -0.99 -24.22 -12.59
CA VAL A 19 0.05 -23.59 -11.75
C VAL A 19 0.05 -22.07 -11.97
N GLN A 20 -0.05 -21.61 -13.21
CA GLN A 20 -0.14 -20.19 -13.53
C GLN A 20 -1.39 -19.55 -12.93
N ALA A 21 -2.56 -20.20 -13.01
CA ALA A 21 -3.80 -19.71 -12.41
C ALA A 21 -3.66 -19.57 -10.89
N ALA A 22 -3.10 -20.58 -10.23
CA ALA A 22 -2.83 -20.53 -8.78
C ALA A 22 -1.85 -19.41 -8.41
N ALA A 23 -0.77 -19.24 -9.20
CA ALA A 23 0.21 -18.17 -9.01
C ALA A 23 -0.42 -16.78 -9.16
N ARG A 24 -1.22 -16.54 -10.22
CA ARG A 24 -1.95 -15.27 -10.42
C ARG A 24 -2.88 -14.99 -9.23
N GLY A 25 -3.61 -16.00 -8.75
CA GLY A 25 -4.47 -15.88 -7.57
C GLY A 25 -3.70 -15.53 -6.30
N LEU A 26 -2.54 -16.15 -6.08
CA LEU A 26 -1.68 -15.84 -4.94
C LEU A 26 -1.16 -14.39 -5.00
N LEU A 27 -0.69 -13.95 -6.17
CA LEU A 27 -0.21 -12.58 -6.37
C LEU A 27 -1.33 -11.55 -6.13
N ALA A 28 -2.54 -11.81 -6.62
CA ALA A 28 -3.69 -10.94 -6.37
C ALA A 28 -4.00 -10.82 -4.87
N ARG A 29 -4.01 -11.95 -4.13
CA ARG A 29 -4.22 -11.94 -2.68
C ARG A 29 -3.12 -11.21 -1.93
N ARG A 30 -1.85 -11.38 -2.33
CA ARG A 30 -0.72 -10.65 -1.74
C ARG A 30 -0.86 -9.14 -1.95
N ALA A 31 -1.24 -8.71 -3.14
CA ALA A 31 -1.48 -7.30 -3.43
C ALA A 31 -2.61 -6.72 -2.55
N VAL A 32 -3.73 -7.44 -2.42
CA VAL A 32 -4.84 -7.02 -1.56
C VAL A 32 -4.42 -6.94 -0.09
N ARG A 33 -3.67 -7.94 0.41
CA ARG A 33 -3.17 -7.93 1.80
C ARG A 33 -2.25 -6.74 2.07
N ALA A 34 -1.31 -6.47 1.17
CA ALA A 34 -0.39 -5.33 1.32
C ALA A 34 -1.14 -4.00 1.38
N VAL A 35 -2.16 -3.81 0.53
CA VAL A 35 -3.01 -2.60 0.57
C VAL A 35 -3.84 -2.54 1.86
N ALA A 36 -4.38 -3.67 2.33
CA ALA A 36 -5.16 -3.73 3.57
C ALA A 36 -4.32 -3.47 4.83
N GLU A 37 -3.07 -3.91 4.84
CA GLU A 37 -2.11 -3.60 5.91
C GLU A 37 -1.81 -2.09 5.94
N ALA A 38 -1.52 -1.50 4.79
CA ALA A 38 -1.31 -0.06 4.69
C ALA A 38 -2.56 0.75 5.11
N GLU A 39 -3.76 0.30 4.73
CA GLU A 39 -5.01 0.95 5.18
C GLU A 39 -5.19 0.85 6.70
N ARG A 40 -4.96 -0.33 7.30
CA ARG A 40 -5.04 -0.51 8.75
C ARG A 40 -4.04 0.39 9.48
N GLU A 41 -2.80 0.46 8.98
CA GLU A 41 -1.78 1.33 9.54
C GLU A 41 -2.19 2.81 9.46
N ALA A 42 -2.67 3.25 8.30
CA ALA A 42 -3.16 4.61 8.09
C ALA A 42 -4.32 4.97 9.04
N MET A 43 -5.31 4.08 9.16
CA MET A 43 -6.56 4.39 9.87
C MET A 43 -6.50 4.12 11.37
N ASN A 44 -5.77 3.09 11.80
CA ASN A 44 -5.78 2.66 13.20
C ASN A 44 -4.58 3.18 13.98
N ALA A 45 -3.41 3.36 13.33
CA ALA A 45 -2.20 3.81 14.00
C ALA A 45 -1.90 5.29 13.73
N LEU A 46 -1.98 5.70 12.47
CA LEU A 46 -1.56 7.04 12.07
C LEU A 46 -2.64 8.10 12.31
N LEU A 47 -3.88 7.85 11.91
CA LEU A 47 -4.99 8.82 12.07
C LEU A 47 -5.14 9.37 13.51
N PRO A 48 -5.12 8.56 14.59
CA PRO A 48 -5.19 9.09 15.95
C PRO A 48 -4.02 10.01 16.31
N ARG A 49 -2.83 9.71 15.81
CA ARG A 49 -1.62 10.52 16.05
C ARG A 49 -1.65 11.82 15.26
N VAL A 50 -2.15 11.79 14.03
CA VAL A 50 -2.46 13.00 13.25
C VAL A 50 -3.47 13.88 14.00
N ALA A 51 -4.54 13.30 14.53
CA ALA A 51 -5.53 14.04 15.32
C ALA A 51 -4.91 14.71 16.56
N ALA A 52 -4.09 13.98 17.33
CA ALA A 52 -3.39 14.54 18.50
C ALA A 52 -2.46 15.70 18.13
N VAL A 53 -1.77 15.61 16.98
CA VAL A 53 -0.94 16.71 16.47
C VAL A 53 -1.80 17.93 16.10
N LEU A 54 -2.95 17.73 15.45
CA LEU A 54 -3.83 18.82 15.01
C LEU A 54 -4.52 19.55 16.17
N VAL A 55 -4.80 18.86 17.28
CA VAL A 55 -5.40 19.45 18.49
C VAL A 55 -4.33 20.13 19.38
N GLY A 56 -3.05 20.05 19.02
CA GLY A 56 -1.96 20.66 19.78
C GLY A 56 -1.59 19.90 21.07
N GLU A 57 -2.01 18.64 21.20
CA GLU A 57 -1.64 17.78 22.34
C GLU A 57 -0.18 17.28 22.25
N ALA A 58 0.50 17.54 21.14
CA ALA A 58 1.93 17.34 21.00
C ALA A 58 2.66 18.50 21.71
N GLY A 59 3.01 18.33 23.00
CA GLY A 59 3.56 19.36 23.90
C GLY A 59 4.85 20.10 23.45
N ALA A 60 5.75 20.44 24.37
CA ALA A 60 6.92 21.31 24.09
C ALA A 60 7.89 20.79 22.98
N THR A 61 7.77 19.53 22.56
CA THR A 61 8.48 18.90 21.43
C THR A 61 7.65 18.88 20.12
N GLY A 62 6.54 19.60 20.07
CA GLY A 62 5.48 19.51 19.05
C GLY A 62 5.96 19.59 17.60
N GLY A 63 6.99 20.40 17.31
CA GLY A 63 7.56 20.46 15.95
C GLY A 63 8.25 19.17 15.50
N LYS A 64 9.03 18.52 16.38
CA LYS A 64 9.70 17.24 16.06
C LYS A 64 8.71 16.09 16.02
N ALA A 65 7.72 16.09 16.93
CA ALA A 65 6.65 15.10 16.92
C ALA A 65 5.78 15.20 15.66
N LYS A 66 5.43 16.43 15.25
CA LYS A 66 4.71 16.71 14.00
C LYS A 66 5.49 16.24 12.78
N LEU A 67 6.79 16.55 12.70
CA LEU A 67 7.64 16.09 11.59
C LEU A 67 7.68 14.57 11.49
N ALA A 68 7.86 13.87 12.62
CA ALA A 68 7.85 12.41 12.64
C ALA A 68 6.52 11.82 12.17
N VAL A 69 5.38 12.42 12.56
CA VAL A 69 4.04 12.01 12.11
C VAL A 69 3.83 12.33 10.62
N ALA A 70 4.40 13.43 10.11
CA ALA A 70 4.31 13.80 8.69
C ALA A 70 5.10 12.88 7.74
N GLU A 71 6.17 12.24 8.22
CA GLU A 71 6.93 11.27 7.43
C GLU A 71 6.20 9.93 7.23
N GLU A 72 5.32 9.53 8.16
CA GLU A 72 4.62 8.25 8.12
C GLU A 72 3.67 8.09 6.91
N PRO A 73 2.82 9.08 6.57
CA PRO A 73 2.07 9.05 5.32
C PRO A 73 2.96 8.86 4.09
N MET A 74 4.12 9.53 4.02
CA MET A 74 5.04 9.41 2.90
C MET A 74 5.58 7.97 2.76
N ARG A 75 5.97 7.34 3.87
CA ARG A 75 6.41 5.93 3.87
C ARG A 75 5.29 4.98 3.42
N LEU A 76 4.05 5.24 3.83
CA LEU A 76 2.88 4.47 3.40
C LEU A 76 2.62 4.62 1.89
N LEU A 77 2.74 5.82 1.33
CA LEU A 77 2.60 6.06 -0.10
C LEU A 77 3.64 5.29 -0.92
N LEU A 78 4.91 5.35 -0.51
CA LEU A 78 5.98 4.58 -1.17
C LEU A 78 5.71 3.06 -1.15
N ARG A 79 5.24 2.54 -0.02
CA ARG A 79 4.84 1.12 0.09
C ARG A 79 3.65 0.79 -0.81
N LEU A 80 2.67 1.67 -0.91
CA LEU A 80 1.52 1.50 -1.79
C LEU A 80 1.93 1.51 -3.27
N ASP A 81 2.85 2.37 -3.67
CA ASP A 81 3.36 2.46 -5.05
C ASP A 81 4.12 1.20 -5.49
N ALA A 82 4.80 0.54 -4.55
CA ALA A 82 5.45 -0.74 -4.79
C ALA A 82 4.44 -1.89 -5.05
N VAL A 83 3.17 -1.76 -4.63
CA VAL A 83 2.18 -2.82 -4.83
C VAL A 83 1.77 -2.93 -6.30
N ARG A 84 1.99 -4.10 -6.89
CA ARG A 84 1.49 -4.46 -8.23
C ARG A 84 0.14 -5.17 -8.10
N GLY A 85 -0.93 -4.53 -8.58
CA GLY A 85 -2.30 -5.07 -8.51
C GLY A 85 -3.21 -4.28 -7.56
N ALA A 86 -4.43 -4.80 -7.36
CA ALA A 86 -5.46 -4.21 -6.50
C ALA A 86 -5.74 -2.71 -6.79
N ARG A 87 -5.67 -2.28 -8.06
CA ARG A 87 -5.64 -0.86 -8.47
C ARG A 87 -6.74 -0.01 -7.84
N ALA A 88 -7.99 -0.44 -7.91
CA ALA A 88 -9.12 0.32 -7.35
C ALA A 88 -9.01 0.46 -5.83
N TYR A 89 -8.64 -0.62 -5.13
CA TYR A 89 -8.43 -0.59 -3.69
C TYR A 89 -7.25 0.30 -3.32
N ARG A 90 -6.11 0.13 -3.99
CA ARG A 90 -4.92 0.95 -3.79
C ARG A 90 -5.22 2.44 -3.97
N ARG A 91 -5.90 2.84 -5.05
CA ARG A 91 -6.25 4.25 -5.29
C ARG A 91 -7.09 4.85 -4.16
N ARG A 92 -8.04 4.07 -3.62
CA ARG A 92 -8.86 4.50 -2.49
C ARG A 92 -8.03 4.73 -1.23
N VAL A 93 -7.09 3.82 -0.94
CA VAL A 93 -6.22 3.94 0.24
C VAL A 93 -5.22 5.08 0.06
N VAL A 94 -4.63 5.24 -1.13
CA VAL A 94 -3.79 6.41 -1.45
C VAL A 94 -4.55 7.72 -1.20
N ALA A 95 -5.80 7.84 -1.66
CA ALA A 95 -6.61 9.03 -1.40
C ALA A 95 -6.82 9.30 0.10
N LYS A 96 -7.02 8.25 0.92
CA LYS A 96 -7.10 8.40 2.38
C LYS A 96 -5.80 8.88 3.00
N VAL A 97 -4.66 8.34 2.56
CA VAL A 97 -3.34 8.74 3.06
C VAL A 97 -3.00 10.17 2.65
N LEU A 98 -3.32 10.58 1.41
CA LEU A 98 -3.18 11.97 0.97
C LEU A 98 -4.02 12.92 1.82
N ALA A 99 -5.27 12.55 2.15
CA ALA A 99 -6.11 13.37 3.02
C ALA A 99 -5.50 13.57 4.43
N LEU A 100 -4.76 12.58 4.95
CA LEU A 100 -4.02 12.75 6.22
C LEU A 100 -2.87 13.75 6.07
N GLN A 101 -2.19 13.76 4.92
CA GLN A 101 -1.14 14.73 4.63
C GLN A 101 -1.70 16.13 4.50
N ASP A 102 -2.75 16.29 3.69
CA ASP A 102 -3.43 17.57 3.50
C ASP A 102 -3.90 18.15 4.85
N ALA A 103 -4.39 17.30 5.78
CA ALA A 103 -4.76 17.73 7.11
C ALA A 103 -3.54 18.25 7.92
N LEU A 104 -2.42 17.53 7.91
CA LEU A 104 -1.18 17.95 8.60
C LEU A 104 -0.58 19.23 8.02
N ASP A 105 -0.60 19.36 6.69
CA ASP A 105 -0.05 20.48 5.93
C ASP A 105 -0.93 21.72 6.04
N SER A 106 -2.25 21.57 6.03
CA SER A 106 -3.19 22.69 6.20
C SER A 106 -3.18 23.27 7.63
N GLY A 107 -2.89 22.44 8.64
CA GLY A 107 -2.59 22.91 10.01
C GLY A 107 -1.20 23.53 10.19
N VAL A 108 -0.50 23.94 9.11
CA VAL A 108 0.78 24.67 9.14
C VAL A 108 0.59 26.20 9.02
N ASN A 109 -0.65 26.70 8.89
CA ASN A 109 -0.96 28.13 8.91
C ASN A 109 -1.51 28.60 10.26
#